data_AF-A0A3A8YGU8-F1
#
_entry.id   AF-A0A3A8YGU8-F1
#
_cell.length_a   1.000
_cell.length_b   1.000
_cell.length_c   1.000
_cell.angle_alpha   90.00
_cell.angle_beta   90.00
_cell.angle_gamma   90.00
#
_symmetry.space_group_name_H-M   'P 1'
#
loop_
_entity.id
_entity.type
_entity.pdbx_description
1 polymer ?
#
loop_
_entity_poly.entity_id
_entity_poly.type
_entity_poly.pdbx_seq_one_letter_code
_entity_poly.pdbx_strand_id
1 'polypeptide(L)'
;MSAARQGELTIVGKAKDLVNHTLTVTNNSKLFPKKVRFTICQRMQNISLQILHDILAANEIYPDNRQKMEQRLDLQKEVLTNCKVFLSLLDIALEQGYVDIRRCEYWTGLTTDVKNMAASWRKKDAERFNRLLAEKKAQAQGQPPRGQQPPPRQGGPQYPRR
;
A
#
# COMPACT_ATOMS: atom_id res chain seq x y z
N MET A 1 15.17 14.89 -4.14
CA MET A 1 14.00 13.97 -4.18
C MET A 1 13.81 13.38 -2.79
N SER A 2 12.58 13.25 -2.28
CA SER A 2 12.36 12.73 -0.91
C SER A 2 12.70 11.23 -0.82
N ALA A 3 13.26 10.78 0.31
CA ALA A 3 13.61 9.37 0.53
C ALA A 3 12.38 8.42 0.43
N ALA A 4 11.17 8.94 0.66
CA ALA A 4 9.92 8.20 0.48
C ALA A 4 9.66 7.84 -0.99
N ARG A 5 9.87 8.79 -1.92
CA ARG A 5 9.75 8.53 -3.37
C ARG A 5 10.78 7.51 -3.86
N GLN A 6 11.98 7.51 -3.28
CA GLN A 6 13.00 6.51 -3.62
C GLN A 6 12.54 5.09 -3.24
N GLY A 7 11.95 4.92 -2.04
CA GLY A 7 11.39 3.65 -1.60
C GLY A 7 10.23 3.15 -2.48
N GLU A 8 9.32 4.06 -2.86
CA GLU A 8 8.18 3.77 -3.75
C GLU A 8 8.61 3.32 -5.16
N LEU A 9 9.64 3.96 -5.73
CA LEU A 9 10.20 3.55 -7.02
C LEU A 9 10.89 2.18 -6.94
N THR A 10 11.55 1.89 -5.80
CA THR A 10 12.24 0.61 -5.63
C THR A 10 11.30 -0.59 -5.48
N ILE A 11 10.16 -0.45 -4.79
CA ILE A 11 9.20 -1.56 -4.64
C ILE A 11 8.50 -1.89 -5.97
N VAL A 12 8.20 -0.89 -6.81
CA VAL A 12 7.65 -1.11 -8.15
C VAL A 12 8.63 -1.91 -9.01
N GLY A 13 9.93 -1.61 -8.95
CA GLY A 13 10.96 -2.38 -9.64
C GLY A 13 10.96 -3.86 -9.22
N LYS A 14 10.98 -4.11 -7.91
CA LYS A 14 10.94 -5.48 -7.36
C LYS A 14 9.67 -6.25 -7.73
N ALA A 15 8.52 -5.58 -7.76
CA ALA A 15 7.27 -6.19 -8.20
C ALA A 15 7.29 -6.55 -9.69
N LYS A 16 7.89 -5.71 -10.54
CA LYS A 16 8.11 -6.03 -11.96
C LYS A 16 9.04 -7.22 -12.14
N ASP A 17 10.11 -7.32 -11.35
CA ASP A 17 11.02 -8.47 -11.37
C ASP A 17 10.27 -9.77 -11.03
N LEU A 18 9.42 -9.74 -9.99
CA LEU A 18 8.55 -10.86 -9.62
C LEU A 18 7.61 -11.26 -10.77
N VAL A 19 6.93 -10.29 -11.40
CA VAL A 19 6.02 -10.54 -12.54
C VAL A 19 6.78 -11.15 -13.72
N ASN A 20 7.88 -10.53 -14.14
CA ASN A 20 8.67 -10.98 -15.29
C ASN A 20 9.21 -12.38 -15.08
N HIS A 21 9.76 -12.66 -13.90
CA HIS A 21 10.24 -13.99 -13.56
C HIS A 21 9.09 -15.02 -13.54
N THR A 22 7.94 -14.64 -12.97
CA THR A 22 6.76 -15.51 -12.91
C THR A 22 6.26 -15.90 -14.29
N LEU A 23 6.09 -14.92 -15.19
CA LEU A 23 5.69 -15.17 -16.58
C LEU A 23 6.72 -16.02 -17.33
N THR A 24 8.02 -15.78 -17.12
CA THR A 24 9.09 -16.53 -17.78
C THR A 24 9.08 -18.00 -17.40
N VAL A 25 8.99 -18.30 -16.09
CA VAL A 25 9.03 -19.68 -15.59
C VAL A 25 7.75 -20.44 -15.95
N THR A 26 6.58 -19.84 -15.75
CA THR A 26 5.28 -20.50 -15.96
C THR A 26 4.92 -20.69 -17.44
N ASN A 27 5.44 -19.86 -18.35
CA ASN A 27 5.26 -20.07 -19.79
C ASN A 27 6.18 -21.16 -20.37
N ASN A 28 7.24 -21.55 -19.65
CA ASN A 28 8.15 -22.56 -20.12
C ASN A 28 7.60 -23.98 -19.85
N SER A 29 7.02 -24.59 -20.89
CA SER A 29 6.48 -25.95 -20.80
C SER A 29 7.48 -27.07 -20.49
N LYS A 30 8.80 -26.80 -20.56
CA LYS A 30 9.85 -27.73 -20.10
C LYS A 30 10.07 -27.66 -18.59
N LEU A 31 9.69 -26.54 -17.97
CA LEU A 31 9.84 -26.31 -16.53
C LEU A 31 8.52 -26.56 -15.80
N PHE A 32 7.40 -26.18 -16.40
CA PHE A 32 6.07 -26.35 -15.82
C PHE A 32 5.18 -27.25 -16.69
N PRO A 33 4.57 -28.31 -16.13
CA PRO A 33 3.70 -29.20 -16.89
C PRO A 33 2.49 -28.47 -17.50
N LYS A 34 2.17 -28.74 -18.78
CA LYS A 34 1.03 -28.11 -19.48
C LYS A 34 -0.31 -28.33 -18.77
N LYS A 35 -0.48 -29.48 -18.11
CA LYS A 35 -1.71 -29.85 -17.38
C LYS A 35 -2.07 -28.89 -16.24
N VAL A 36 -1.09 -28.18 -15.67
CA VAL A 36 -1.31 -27.24 -14.56
C VAL A 36 -1.32 -25.78 -14.98
N ARG A 37 -1.26 -25.51 -16.31
CA ARG A 37 -1.25 -24.16 -16.87
C ARG A 37 -2.48 -23.34 -16.44
N PHE A 38 -3.66 -23.95 -16.48
CA PHE A 38 -4.93 -23.30 -16.12
C PHE A 38 -5.28 -23.39 -14.64
N THR A 39 -4.44 -24.02 -13.81
CA THR A 39 -4.65 -24.12 -12.36
C THR A 39 -3.65 -23.25 -11.62
N ILE A 40 -2.48 -23.79 -11.28
CA ILE A 40 -1.48 -23.11 -10.45
C ILE A 40 -0.77 -21.99 -11.23
N CYS A 41 -0.36 -22.24 -12.48
CA CYS A 41 0.37 -21.22 -13.25
C CYS A 41 -0.47 -19.95 -13.44
N GLN A 42 -1.70 -20.09 -13.95
CA GLN A 42 -2.58 -18.93 -14.15
C GLN A 42 -2.83 -18.17 -12.85
N ARG A 43 -3.03 -18.86 -11.73
CA ARG A 43 -3.24 -18.22 -10.42
C ARG A 43 -2.00 -17.44 -9.97
N MET A 44 -0.81 -18.03 -10.09
CA MET A 44 0.45 -17.35 -9.75
C MET A 44 0.68 -16.13 -10.63
N GLN A 45 0.44 -16.25 -11.94
CA GLN A 45 0.53 -15.12 -12.88
C GLN A 45 -0.42 -13.99 -12.47
N ASN A 46 -1.70 -14.31 -12.25
CA ASN A 46 -2.71 -13.34 -11.84
C ASN A 46 -2.36 -12.64 -10.53
N ILE A 47 -1.91 -13.39 -9.52
CA ILE A 47 -1.51 -12.81 -8.23
C ILE A 47 -0.28 -11.92 -8.37
N SER A 48 0.72 -12.32 -9.17
CA SER A 48 1.90 -11.48 -9.41
C SER A 48 1.53 -10.15 -10.07
N LEU A 49 0.60 -10.17 -11.03
CA LEU A 49 0.07 -8.97 -11.67
C LEU A 49 -0.77 -8.13 -10.69
N GLN A 50 -1.57 -8.76 -9.84
CA GLN A 50 -2.36 -8.08 -8.81
C GLN A 50 -1.45 -7.35 -7.79
N ILE A 51 -0.35 -7.99 -7.36
CA ILE A 51 0.65 -7.34 -6.49
C ILE A 51 1.19 -6.06 -7.13
N LEU A 52 1.59 -6.12 -8.40
CA LEU A 52 2.09 -4.95 -9.13
C LEU A 52 1.00 -3.87 -9.26
N HIS A 53 -0.23 -4.28 -9.61
CA HIS A 53 -1.36 -3.39 -9.72
C HIS A 53 -1.64 -2.65 -8.41
N ASP A 54 -1.72 -3.37 -7.28
CA ASP A 54 -2.06 -2.77 -5.98
C ASP A 54 -0.98 -1.80 -5.50
N ILE A 55 0.30 -2.09 -5.78
CA ILE A 55 1.41 -1.16 -5.51
C ILE A 55 1.25 0.12 -6.32
N LEU A 56 0.96 0.01 -7.62
CA LEU A 56 0.76 1.17 -8.49
C LEU A 56 -0.47 1.97 -8.06
N ALA A 57 -1.60 1.30 -7.80
CA ALA A 57 -2.83 1.93 -7.33
C ALA A 57 -2.63 2.67 -6.00
N ALA A 58 -1.88 2.09 -5.05
CA ALA A 58 -1.58 2.74 -3.78
C ALA A 58 -0.71 4.01 -3.97
N ASN A 59 0.21 4.00 -4.94
CA ASN A 59 1.04 5.15 -5.26
C ASN A 59 0.24 6.32 -5.86
N GLU A 60 -0.79 6.03 -6.67
CA GLU A 60 -1.65 7.05 -7.27
C GLU A 60 -2.59 7.73 -6.26
N ILE A 61 -2.78 7.15 -5.07
CA ILE A 61 -3.61 7.77 -4.03
C ILE A 61 -2.83 8.88 -3.32
N TYR A 62 -3.30 10.12 -3.50
CA TYR A 62 -2.88 11.26 -2.71
C TYR A 62 -3.64 11.33 -1.37
N PRO A 63 -2.98 11.12 -0.21
CA PRO A 63 -3.66 10.98 1.09
C PRO A 63 -3.97 12.33 1.76
N ASP A 64 -4.92 13.09 1.18
CA ASP A 64 -5.35 14.41 1.70
C ASP A 64 -6.37 14.35 2.85
N ASN A 65 -7.14 13.26 2.90
CA ASN A 65 -8.21 13.01 3.86
C ASN A 65 -8.13 11.59 4.44
N ARG A 66 -8.92 11.35 5.51
CA ARG A 66 -8.93 10.09 6.24
C ARG A 66 -9.25 8.90 5.34
N GLN A 67 -10.24 9.03 4.47
CA GLN A 67 -10.70 7.97 3.58
C GLN A 67 -9.62 7.56 2.58
N LYS A 68 -8.93 8.52 1.94
CA LYS A 68 -7.82 8.23 1.02
C LYS A 68 -6.62 7.63 1.74
N MET A 69 -6.33 8.08 2.97
CA MET A 69 -5.31 7.45 3.82
C MET A 69 -5.63 5.99 4.09
N GLU A 70 -6.88 5.67 4.45
CA GLU A 70 -7.34 4.30 4.67
C GLU A 70 -7.27 3.47 3.40
N GLN A 71 -7.79 3.98 2.27
CA GLN A 71 -7.75 3.29 0.98
C GLN A 71 -6.32 2.92 0.55
N ARG A 72 -5.37 3.85 0.72
CA ARG A 72 -3.95 3.60 0.43
C ARG A 72 -3.36 2.54 1.33
N LEU A 73 -3.69 2.58 2.62
CA LEU A 73 -3.31 1.49 3.53
C LEU A 73 -3.95 0.19 3.03
N ASP A 74 -5.25 0.12 2.75
CA ASP A 74 -5.90 -1.14 2.36
C ASP A 74 -5.25 -1.79 1.13
N LEU A 75 -4.89 -1.01 0.11
CA LEU A 75 -4.11 -1.54 -1.02
C LEU A 75 -2.75 -2.11 -0.59
N GLN A 76 -2.02 -1.44 0.31
CA GLN A 76 -0.76 -1.99 0.84
C GLN A 76 -0.98 -3.27 1.67
N LYS A 77 -2.14 -3.42 2.32
CA LYS A 77 -2.52 -4.67 3.00
C LYS A 77 -2.80 -5.77 1.97
N GLU A 78 -3.50 -5.46 0.89
CA GLU A 78 -3.74 -6.41 -0.20
C GLU A 78 -2.44 -6.89 -0.84
N VAL A 79 -1.45 -6.01 -1.05
CA VAL A 79 -0.10 -6.42 -1.48
C VAL A 79 0.50 -7.46 -0.54
N LEU A 80 0.41 -7.25 0.78
CA LEU A 80 0.94 -8.19 1.78
C LEU A 80 0.18 -9.52 1.77
N THR A 81 -1.14 -9.48 1.64
CA THR A 81 -1.99 -10.68 1.52
C THR A 81 -1.63 -11.45 0.27
N ASN A 82 -1.58 -10.80 -0.87
CA ASN A 82 -1.25 -11.40 -2.16
C ASN A 82 0.17 -11.99 -2.18
N CYS A 83 1.15 -11.36 -1.53
CA CYS A 83 2.47 -11.96 -1.35
C CYS A 83 2.41 -13.28 -0.55
N LYS A 84 1.58 -13.36 0.51
CA LYS A 84 1.41 -14.60 1.27
C LYS A 84 0.72 -15.68 0.44
N VAL A 85 -0.33 -15.32 -0.30
CA VAL A 85 -1.03 -16.27 -1.18
C VAL A 85 -0.09 -16.79 -2.27
N PHE A 86 0.75 -15.91 -2.86
CA PHE A 86 1.75 -16.32 -3.83
C PHE A 86 2.74 -17.33 -3.26
N LEU A 87 3.28 -17.08 -2.06
CA LEU A 87 4.18 -18.02 -1.37
C LEU A 87 3.50 -19.36 -1.10
N SER A 88 2.24 -19.36 -0.64
CA SER A 88 1.51 -20.62 -0.42
C SER A 88 1.27 -21.40 -1.71
N LEU A 89 0.99 -20.72 -2.84
CA LEU A 89 0.88 -21.40 -4.14
C LEU A 89 2.22 -21.97 -4.61
N LEU A 90 3.31 -21.28 -4.29
CA LEU A 90 4.66 -21.73 -4.60
C LEU A 90 5.05 -22.98 -3.79
N ASP A 91 4.70 -23.01 -2.50
CA ASP A 91 4.87 -24.19 -1.64
C ASP A 91 4.09 -25.39 -2.21
N ILE A 92 2.82 -25.18 -2.58
CA ILE A 92 2.01 -26.23 -3.23
C ILE A 92 2.66 -26.70 -4.54
N ALA A 93 3.18 -25.78 -5.35
CA ALA A 93 3.86 -26.15 -6.60
C ALA A 93 5.11 -27.01 -6.36
N LEU A 94 5.85 -26.73 -5.29
CA LEU A 94 7.02 -27.51 -4.88
C LEU A 94 6.62 -28.90 -4.37
N GLU A 95 5.62 -28.99 -3.49
CA GLU A 95 5.09 -30.25 -2.97
C GLU A 95 4.56 -31.18 -4.06
N GLN A 96 3.92 -30.61 -5.08
CA GLN A 96 3.42 -31.36 -6.23
C GLN A 96 4.51 -31.71 -7.26
N GLY A 97 5.76 -31.29 -7.03
CA GLY A 97 6.89 -31.53 -7.92
C GLY A 97 6.82 -30.77 -9.25
N TYR A 98 6.07 -29.66 -9.31
CA TYR A 98 5.98 -28.83 -10.52
C TYR A 98 7.14 -27.85 -10.66
N VAL A 99 7.83 -27.54 -9.56
CA VAL A 99 9.02 -26.70 -9.52
C VAL A 99 10.08 -27.36 -8.64
N ASP A 100 11.35 -27.23 -9.00
CA ASP A 100 12.45 -27.69 -8.15
C ASP A 100 12.77 -26.69 -7.04
N ILE A 101 13.48 -27.17 -6.02
CA ILE A 101 13.82 -26.40 -4.82
C ILE A 101 14.61 -25.12 -5.13
N ARG A 102 15.57 -25.14 -6.07
CA ARG A 102 16.40 -23.97 -6.36
C ARG A 102 15.59 -22.85 -7.01
N ARG A 103 14.69 -23.22 -7.92
CA ARG A 103 13.75 -22.26 -8.53
C ARG A 103 12.77 -21.72 -7.49
N CYS A 104 12.28 -22.57 -6.61
CA CYS A 104 11.40 -22.18 -5.50
C CYS A 104 12.07 -21.18 -4.54
N GLU A 105 13.33 -21.43 -4.16
CA GLU A 105 14.12 -20.54 -3.30
C GLU A 105 14.27 -19.14 -3.91
N TYR A 106 14.63 -19.07 -5.20
CA TYR A 106 14.77 -17.78 -5.89
C TYR A 106 13.44 -17.02 -5.96
N TRP A 107 12.34 -17.71 -6.31
CA TRP A 107 11.00 -17.11 -6.36
C TRP A 107 10.54 -16.62 -4.98
N THR A 108 10.83 -17.39 -3.93
CA THR A 108 10.56 -17.03 -2.54
C THR A 108 11.32 -15.76 -2.15
N GLY A 109 12.59 -15.64 -2.56
CA GLY A 109 13.40 -14.44 -2.36
C GLY A 109 12.76 -13.20 -2.98
N LEU A 110 12.40 -13.25 -4.26
CA LEU A 110 11.73 -12.14 -4.96
C LEU A 110 10.42 -11.72 -4.27
N THR A 111 9.60 -12.69 -3.86
CA THR A 111 8.31 -12.41 -3.21
C THR A 111 8.50 -11.83 -1.81
N THR A 112 9.51 -12.31 -1.09
CA THR A 112 9.84 -11.85 0.27
C THR A 112 10.40 -10.42 0.26
N ASP A 113 11.21 -10.07 -0.73
CA ASP A 113 11.67 -8.70 -0.97
C ASP A 113 10.49 -7.74 -1.09
N VAL A 114 9.53 -8.03 -1.99
CA VAL A 114 8.34 -7.20 -2.18
C VAL A 114 7.52 -7.09 -0.90
N LYS A 115 7.29 -8.22 -0.20
CA LYS A 115 6.54 -8.26 1.06
C LYS A 115 7.18 -7.40 2.15
N ASN A 116 8.49 -7.50 2.33
CA ASN A 116 9.22 -6.76 3.37
C ASN A 116 9.23 -5.26 3.08
N MET A 117 9.38 -4.88 1.81
CA MET A 117 9.27 -3.49 1.38
C MET A 117 7.86 -2.95 1.58
N ALA A 118 6.83 -3.70 1.21
CA ALA A 118 5.43 -3.33 1.42
C ALA A 118 5.09 -3.18 2.91
N ALA A 119 5.61 -4.07 3.77
CA ALA A 119 5.39 -3.99 5.21
C ALA A 119 6.04 -2.74 5.80
N SER A 120 7.28 -2.44 5.39
CA SER A 120 8.00 -1.24 5.81
C SER A 120 7.32 0.04 5.30
N TRP A 121 6.84 0.03 4.06
CA TRP A 121 6.11 1.13 3.45
C TRP A 121 4.80 1.41 4.20
N ARG A 122 4.00 0.37 4.44
CA ARG A 122 2.75 0.46 5.20
C ARG A 122 2.96 1.00 6.60
N LYS A 123 3.98 0.51 7.31
CA LYS A 123 4.30 0.99 8.66
C LYS A 123 4.58 2.50 8.66
N LYS A 124 5.44 2.95 7.74
CA LYS A 124 5.79 4.37 7.61
C LYS A 124 4.58 5.24 7.24
N ASP A 125 3.74 4.77 6.33
CA ASP A 125 2.52 5.49 5.93
C ASP A 125 1.53 5.57 7.10
N ALA A 126 1.31 4.49 7.84
CA ALA A 126 0.44 4.49 9.02
C ALA A 126 0.92 5.46 10.10
N GLU A 127 2.22 5.46 10.42
CA GLU A 127 2.83 6.41 11.37
C GLU A 127 2.71 7.86 10.90
N ARG A 128 2.90 8.11 9.60
CA ARG A 128 2.74 9.44 9.00
C ARG A 128 1.28 9.90 9.08
N PHE A 129 0.33 9.06 8.73
CA PHE A 129 -1.10 9.41 8.72
C PHE A 129 -1.63 9.67 10.13
N ASN A 130 -1.23 8.87 11.11
CA ASN A 130 -1.59 9.11 12.51
C ASN A 130 -1.10 10.47 13.01
N ARG A 131 0.13 10.87 12.67
CA ARG A 131 0.65 12.21 13.01
C ARG A 131 -0.17 13.34 12.38
N LEU A 132 -0.43 13.25 11.08
CA LEU A 132 -1.21 14.26 10.36
C LEU A 132 -2.64 14.40 10.89
N LEU A 133 -3.28 13.28 11.26
CA LEU A 133 -4.62 13.30 11.87
C LEU A 133 -4.61 13.92 13.27
N ALA A 134 -3.59 13.63 14.08
CA ALA A 134 -3.41 14.23 15.40
C ALA A 134 -3.20 15.75 15.31
N GLU A 135 -2.35 16.21 14.39
CA GLU A 135 -2.10 17.63 14.13
C GLU A 135 -3.38 18.36 13.68
N LYS A 136 -4.14 17.79 12.73
CA LYS A 136 -5.43 18.37 12.30
C LYS A 136 -6.44 18.46 13.45
N LYS A 137 -6.49 17.44 14.33
CA LYS A 137 -7.36 17.43 15.50
C LYS A 137 -6.95 18.51 16.52
N ALA A 138 -5.66 18.67 16.78
CA ALA A 138 -5.15 19.70 17.68
C ALA A 138 -5.43 21.11 17.16
N GLN A 139 -5.27 21.35 15.85
CA GLN A 139 -5.62 22.63 15.21
C GLN A 139 -7.12 22.95 15.29
N ALA A 140 -7.98 21.94 15.13
CA ALA A 140 -9.43 22.11 15.30
C ALA A 140 -9.85 22.39 16.75
N GLN A 141 -9.11 21.88 17.74
CA GLN A 141 -9.38 22.09 19.17
C GLN A 141 -8.78 23.40 19.72
N GLY A 142 -7.71 23.92 19.11
CA GLY A 142 -7.10 25.20 19.48
C GLY A 142 -7.75 26.45 18.85
N GLN A 143 -8.79 26.28 18.02
CA GLN A 143 -9.52 27.38 17.40
C GLN A 143 -10.72 27.77 18.28
N PRO A 144 -10.77 28.99 18.86
CA PRO A 144 -11.93 29.43 19.63
C PRO A 144 -13.17 29.50 18.70
N PRO A 145 -14.37 29.21 19.20
CA PRO A 145 -15.59 29.25 18.39
C PRO A 145 -15.78 30.64 17.79
N ARG A 146 -15.70 30.74 16.45
CA ARG A 146 -16.14 31.92 15.70
C ARG A 146 -17.66 32.02 15.81
N GLY A 147 -18.15 32.67 16.87
CA GLY A 147 -19.59 32.86 17.02
C GLY A 147 -20.09 33.24 18.39
N GLN A 148 -19.43 34.17 19.10
CA GLN A 148 -20.14 35.03 20.05
C GLN A 148 -19.75 36.47 19.72
N GLN A 149 -20.61 37.15 18.94
CA GLN A 149 -20.56 38.61 18.86
C GLN A 149 -20.72 39.14 20.29
N PRO A 150 -19.82 40.01 20.79
CA PRO A 150 -20.06 40.67 22.06
C PRO A 150 -21.35 41.48 21.93
N PRO A 151 -22.21 41.51 22.98
CA PRO A 151 -23.47 42.24 22.92
C PRO A 151 -23.20 43.72 22.58
N PRO A 152 -24.10 44.38 21.83
CA PRO A 152 -23.93 45.79 21.48
C PRO A 152 -23.78 46.61 22.76
N ARG A 153 -22.74 47.44 22.82
CA ARG A 153 -22.53 48.39 23.91
C ARG A 153 -23.77 49.27 24.01
N GLN A 154 -24.56 49.11 25.07
CA GLN A 154 -25.63 50.04 25.40
C GLN A 154 -24.99 51.42 25.61
N GLY A 155 -25.52 52.42 24.91
CA GLY A 155 -25.01 53.79 24.91
C GLY A 155 -24.93 54.35 26.33
N GLY A 156 -23.76 54.86 26.69
CA GLY A 156 -23.57 55.64 27.91
C GLY A 156 -24.31 56.98 27.83
N PRO A 157 -24.67 57.57 28.98
CA PRO A 157 -25.55 58.72 29.05
C PRO A 157 -24.96 59.96 28.38
N GLN A 158 -25.79 60.59 27.56
CA GLN A 158 -25.52 61.85 26.88
C GLN A 158 -25.51 62.99 27.91
N TYR A 159 -24.34 63.61 28.13
CA TYR A 159 -24.25 64.82 28.96
C TYR A 159 -24.76 66.04 28.19
N PRO A 160 -25.47 66.97 28.86
CA PRO A 160 -26.02 68.15 28.21
C PRO A 160 -24.93 69.15 27.86
N ARG A 161 -25.00 69.72 26.65
CA ARG A 161 -24.21 70.90 26.29
C ARG A 161 -24.84 72.14 26.92
N ARG A 162 -23.94 73.03 27.34
CA ARG A 162 -24.13 74.35 27.96
C ARG A 162 -25.25 75.18 27.35
#